data_AF-A0A0F9AYS1-F1
#
_entry.id   AF-A0A0F9AYS1-F1
#
_cell.length_a   1.000
_cell.length_b   1.000
_cell.length_c   1.000
_cell.angle_alpha   90.00
_cell.angle_beta   90.00
_cell.angle_gamma   90.00
#
_symmetry.space_group_name_H-M   'P 1'
#
loop_
_entity.id
_entity.type
_entity.pdbx_description
1 polymer ?
#
loop_
_entity_poly.entity_id
_entity_poly.type
_entity_poly.pdbx_seq_one_letter_code
_entity_poly.pdbx_strand_id
1 'polypeptide(L)'
;MKKTKTPHAARIRRHRRVRRKLSGTAERPRLAVFRSLKHIYAQVIDDSSGHTLAAASDLEADLRSQRDGKNKAQVAELVGEAIARKALERGIKSVVFDRGGFKYHGRVKALAEAARKARGRVLDRALAVGIIDAETAQAARREQVPQSRRPFPSLAPHLADRLRARTPDAPQIITTIDSSLQAKLEDLARHAAMSAGPQSSVGLMVADHRNGEVLASVGSAGYAADARQGYVDMTQASRSPGSTLKPLIYGLAFDLGLGHPDTLIQDRPTAFGAYVPQNFDGHFRGPVRLRGALQQSLNIPAVKLTDAIGPARLIGAMGRAGVTPRLPGDAPPGLAIALGGL
;
A
#
# COMPACT_ATOMS: atom_id res chain seq x y z
N MET A 1 28.74 -10.11 22.15
CA MET A 1 29.81 -10.34 21.14
C MET A 1 29.57 -9.47 19.90
N LYS A 2 30.48 -8.53 19.58
CA LYS A 2 30.39 -7.71 18.35
C LYS A 2 30.68 -8.59 17.13
N LYS A 3 29.65 -9.00 16.37
CA LYS A 3 29.83 -9.75 15.10
C LYS A 3 30.79 -8.99 14.18
N THR A 4 31.95 -9.57 13.90
CA THR A 4 32.96 -9.08 12.96
C THR A 4 32.30 -8.87 11.59
N LYS A 5 32.21 -7.60 11.16
CA LYS A 5 31.47 -7.21 9.94
C LYS A 5 32.27 -7.62 8.71
N THR A 6 32.06 -8.82 8.17
CA THR A 6 32.71 -9.24 6.92
C THR A 6 32.39 -8.29 5.75
N PRO A 7 33.31 -8.07 4.79
CA PRO A 7 33.07 -7.24 3.61
C PRO A 7 31.82 -7.68 2.83
N HIS A 8 31.55 -8.99 2.80
CA HIS A 8 30.34 -9.55 2.20
C HIS A 8 29.06 -9.12 2.94
N ALA A 9 29.02 -9.23 4.27
CA ALA A 9 27.88 -8.75 5.08
C ALA A 9 27.70 -7.22 4.98
N ALA A 10 28.78 -6.45 4.85
CA ALA A 10 28.73 -5.02 4.58
C ALA A 10 28.15 -4.71 3.19
N ARG A 11 28.49 -5.50 2.16
CA ARG A 11 27.88 -5.40 0.83
C ARG A 11 26.38 -5.70 0.87
N ILE A 12 25.97 -6.80 1.49
CA ILE A 12 24.54 -7.19 1.59
C ILE A 12 23.73 -6.09 2.28
N ARG A 13 24.22 -5.52 3.40
CA ARG A 13 23.52 -4.42 4.07
C ARG A 13 23.40 -3.17 3.20
N ARG A 14 24.45 -2.81 2.47
CA ARG A 14 24.39 -1.69 1.50
C ARG A 14 23.43 -1.98 0.36
N HIS A 15 23.47 -3.21 -0.17
CA HIS A 15 22.57 -3.65 -1.23
C HIS A 15 21.12 -3.58 -0.77
N ARG A 16 20.78 -4.15 0.40
CA ARG A 16 19.43 -4.06 1.00
C ARG A 16 18.99 -2.60 1.22
N ARG A 17 19.90 -1.73 1.69
CA ARG A 17 19.61 -0.30 1.86
C ARG A 17 19.33 0.41 0.54
N VAL A 18 20.09 0.10 -0.51
CA VAL A 18 19.87 0.63 -1.86
C VAL A 18 18.56 0.09 -2.44
N ARG A 19 18.33 -1.23 -2.34
CA ARG A 19 17.12 -1.92 -2.81
C ARG A 19 15.83 -1.49 -2.10
N ARG A 20 15.91 -0.97 -0.86
CA ARG A 20 14.77 -0.30 -0.21
C ARG A 20 14.27 0.91 -0.99
N LYS A 21 15.17 1.60 -1.70
CA LYS A 21 14.82 2.78 -2.51
C LYS A 21 14.79 2.48 -4.00
N LEU A 22 15.44 1.41 -4.47
CA LEU A 22 15.72 1.14 -5.89
C LEU A 22 15.11 -0.20 -6.33
N SER A 23 14.07 -0.14 -7.19
CA SER A 23 13.54 -1.29 -7.95
C SER A 23 13.21 -0.89 -9.40
N GLY A 24 13.18 -1.86 -10.30
CA GLY A 24 12.82 -1.73 -11.71
C GLY A 24 11.36 -2.06 -11.97
N THR A 25 10.80 -1.49 -13.02
CA THR A 25 9.41 -1.70 -13.49
C THR A 25 9.43 -2.07 -14.97
N ALA A 26 8.30 -2.46 -15.57
CA ALA A 26 8.21 -2.77 -17.00
C ALA A 26 8.68 -1.59 -17.89
N GLU A 27 8.28 -0.35 -17.57
CA GLU A 27 8.68 0.85 -18.33
C GLU A 27 10.15 1.24 -18.12
N ARG A 28 10.67 1.00 -16.91
CA ARG A 28 12.03 1.37 -16.50
C ARG A 28 12.66 0.24 -15.70
N PRO A 29 13.12 -0.82 -16.36
CA PRO A 29 13.69 -1.98 -15.68
C PRO A 29 15.05 -1.66 -15.07
N ARG A 30 15.45 -2.46 -14.10
CA ARG A 30 16.68 -2.27 -13.33
C ARG A 30 17.85 -2.98 -13.98
N LEU A 31 18.91 -2.24 -14.29
CA LEU A 31 20.19 -2.78 -14.70
C LEU A 31 21.04 -3.16 -13.48
N ALA A 32 20.96 -4.42 -13.07
CA ALA A 32 21.69 -5.00 -11.94
C ALA A 32 23.08 -5.48 -12.36
N VAL A 33 24.10 -5.05 -11.62
CA VAL A 33 25.49 -5.48 -11.83
C VAL A 33 25.98 -6.37 -10.70
N PHE A 34 26.44 -7.57 -11.05
CA PHE A 34 27.15 -8.45 -10.14
C PHE A 34 28.59 -8.63 -10.61
N ARG A 35 29.55 -8.53 -9.68
CA ARG A 35 30.95 -8.82 -9.97
C ARG A 35 31.53 -9.77 -8.95
N SER A 36 32.33 -10.72 -9.43
CA SER A 36 33.23 -11.53 -8.62
C SER A 36 34.68 -11.07 -8.84
N LEU A 37 35.66 -11.79 -8.26
CA LEU A 37 37.07 -11.52 -8.51
C LEU A 37 37.48 -11.79 -9.97
N LYS A 38 36.78 -12.72 -10.62
CA LYS A 38 37.05 -13.21 -11.97
C LYS A 38 36.05 -12.64 -12.98
N HIS A 39 34.76 -12.66 -12.67
CA HIS A 39 33.68 -12.45 -13.64
C HIS A 39 32.81 -11.22 -13.35
N ILE A 40 32.07 -10.77 -14.37
CA ILE A 40 31.11 -9.67 -14.27
C ILE A 40 29.85 -9.99 -15.09
N TYR A 41 28.70 -9.71 -14.48
CA TYR A 41 27.38 -10.01 -15.02
C TYR A 41 26.51 -8.76 -14.92
N ALA A 42 25.69 -8.55 -15.93
CA ALA A 42 24.69 -7.49 -15.97
C ALA A 42 23.33 -8.08 -16.37
N GLN A 43 22.28 -7.66 -15.68
CA GLN A 43 20.91 -8.09 -15.95
C GLN A 43 19.97 -6.89 -15.95
N VAL A 44 19.07 -6.82 -16.92
CA VAL A 44 17.96 -5.88 -16.94
C VAL A 44 16.74 -6.63 -16.41
N ILE A 45 16.22 -6.21 -15.26
CA ILE A 45 15.20 -6.93 -14.50
C ILE A 45 14.00 -6.02 -14.30
N ASP A 46 12.82 -6.53 -14.63
CA ASP A 46 11.57 -5.97 -14.15
C ASP A 46 11.28 -6.55 -12.75
N ASP A 47 11.40 -5.74 -11.71
CA ASP A 47 11.18 -6.20 -10.33
C ASP A 47 9.67 -6.31 -10.00
N SER A 48 8.76 -5.81 -10.86
CA SER A 48 7.31 -5.94 -10.66
C SER A 48 6.80 -7.33 -11.04
N SER A 49 7.30 -7.87 -12.15
CA SER A 49 7.03 -9.24 -12.61
C SER A 49 8.08 -10.26 -12.15
N GLY A 50 9.26 -9.79 -11.71
CA GLY A 50 10.39 -10.65 -11.35
C GLY A 50 11.15 -11.22 -12.55
N HIS A 51 10.83 -10.79 -13.78
CA HIS A 51 11.44 -11.31 -15.00
C HIS A 51 12.72 -10.58 -15.39
N THR A 52 13.72 -11.36 -15.82
CA THR A 52 14.93 -10.81 -16.44
C THR A 52 14.65 -10.56 -17.92
N LEU A 53 14.55 -9.28 -18.28
CA LEU A 53 14.28 -8.83 -19.63
C LEU A 53 15.53 -8.91 -20.51
N ALA A 54 16.74 -8.78 -20.00
CA ALA A 54 17.97 -8.99 -20.77
C ALA A 54 19.13 -9.37 -19.84
N ALA A 55 20.10 -10.14 -20.32
CA ALA A 55 21.29 -10.51 -19.56
C ALA A 55 22.54 -10.52 -20.43
N ALA A 56 23.68 -10.19 -19.82
CA ALA A 56 24.99 -10.27 -20.44
C ALA A 56 26.05 -10.66 -19.40
N SER A 57 27.04 -11.43 -19.82
CA SER A 57 28.10 -11.95 -18.96
C SER A 57 29.40 -12.13 -19.73
N ASP A 58 30.54 -11.95 -19.05
CA ASP A 58 31.85 -12.27 -19.63
C ASP A 58 32.09 -13.78 -19.86
N LEU A 59 31.12 -14.63 -19.50
CA LEU A 59 31.10 -16.07 -19.77
C LEU A 59 30.32 -16.45 -21.04
N GLU A 60 29.56 -15.54 -21.65
CA GLU A 60 28.84 -15.84 -22.90
C GLU A 60 29.82 -16.11 -24.05
N ALA A 61 29.47 -17.02 -24.97
CA ALA A 61 30.37 -17.47 -26.03
C ALA A 61 30.96 -16.30 -26.83
N ASP A 62 30.14 -15.35 -27.24
CA ASP A 62 30.53 -14.18 -28.03
C ASP A 62 31.50 -13.25 -27.30
N LEU A 63 31.36 -13.14 -25.98
CA LEU A 63 32.15 -12.26 -25.12
C LEU A 63 33.40 -12.95 -24.56
N ARG A 64 33.35 -14.27 -24.42
CA ARG A 64 34.46 -15.10 -23.95
C ARG A 64 35.63 -15.07 -24.94
N SER A 65 35.36 -15.14 -26.23
CA SER A 65 36.38 -15.03 -27.29
C SER A 65 37.08 -13.67 -27.31
N GLN A 66 36.37 -12.61 -26.86
CA GLN A 66 36.89 -11.24 -26.85
C GLN A 66 37.55 -10.85 -25.51
N ARG A 67 37.60 -11.78 -24.55
CA ARG A 67 38.11 -11.56 -23.19
C ARG A 67 39.63 -11.72 -23.11
N ASP A 68 40.21 -12.61 -23.90
CA ASP A 68 41.62 -12.97 -23.80
C ASP A 68 42.52 -11.78 -24.13
N GLY A 69 43.48 -11.51 -23.25
CA GLY A 69 44.38 -10.34 -23.33
C GLY A 69 43.83 -9.02 -22.78
N LYS A 70 42.55 -8.93 -22.39
CA LYS A 70 41.95 -7.67 -21.90
C LYS A 70 41.98 -7.53 -20.38
N ASN A 71 42.12 -6.30 -19.91
CA ASN A 71 42.08 -5.99 -18.49
C ASN A 71 40.65 -6.07 -17.92
N LYS A 72 40.51 -6.19 -16.59
CA LYS A 72 39.21 -6.40 -15.93
C LYS A 72 38.20 -5.25 -16.15
N ALA A 73 38.66 -4.05 -16.49
CA ALA A 73 37.82 -2.88 -16.77
C ALA A 73 37.31 -2.90 -18.22
N GLN A 74 38.17 -3.24 -19.19
CA GLN A 74 37.81 -3.44 -20.59
C GLN A 74 36.79 -4.58 -20.75
N VAL A 75 36.94 -5.68 -19.99
CA VAL A 75 35.93 -6.75 -19.98
C VAL A 75 34.57 -6.25 -19.46
N ALA A 76 34.57 -5.34 -18.48
CA ALA A 76 33.34 -4.74 -17.96
C ALA A 76 32.69 -3.77 -18.96
N GLU A 77 33.48 -3.09 -19.78
CA GLU A 77 33.01 -2.25 -20.88
C GLU A 77 32.30 -3.09 -21.95
N LEU A 78 32.90 -4.20 -22.39
CA LEU A 78 32.27 -5.13 -23.34
C LEU A 78 30.93 -5.67 -22.86
N VAL A 79 30.85 -6.09 -21.59
CA VAL A 79 29.58 -6.55 -20.99
C VAL A 79 28.54 -5.43 -20.92
N GLY A 80 28.98 -4.19 -20.67
CA GLY A 80 28.13 -2.99 -20.67
C GLY A 80 27.58 -2.64 -22.07
N GLU A 81 28.37 -2.84 -23.12
CA GLU A 81 27.90 -2.67 -24.50
C GLU A 81 26.93 -3.77 -24.92
N ALA A 82 27.24 -5.03 -24.57
CA ALA A 82 26.40 -6.17 -24.92
C ALA A 82 25.02 -6.10 -24.26
N ILE A 83 24.94 -5.74 -22.97
CA ILE A 83 23.65 -5.61 -22.28
C ILE A 83 22.81 -4.47 -22.85
N ALA A 84 23.45 -3.36 -23.24
CA ALA A 84 22.75 -2.24 -23.84
C ALA A 84 22.16 -2.61 -25.20
N ARG A 85 22.91 -3.36 -26.04
CA ARG A 85 22.42 -3.85 -27.33
C ARG A 85 21.20 -4.76 -27.15
N LYS A 86 21.29 -5.77 -26.28
CA LYS A 86 20.19 -6.69 -26.00
C LYS A 86 18.96 -5.99 -25.41
N ALA A 87 19.16 -4.95 -24.60
CA ALA A 87 18.07 -4.16 -24.05
C ALA A 87 17.32 -3.40 -25.15
N LEU A 88 18.04 -2.84 -26.13
CA LEU A 88 17.46 -2.10 -27.25
C LEU A 88 16.69 -3.00 -28.22
N GLU A 89 17.21 -4.19 -28.52
CA GLU A 89 16.51 -5.20 -29.32
C GLU A 89 15.15 -5.56 -28.72
N ARG A 90 15.02 -5.46 -27.40
CA ARG A 90 13.77 -5.70 -26.66
C ARG A 90 12.96 -4.42 -26.39
N GLY A 91 13.30 -3.32 -27.07
CA GLY A 91 12.56 -2.05 -26.98
C GLY A 91 12.80 -1.24 -25.69
N ILE A 92 13.77 -1.62 -24.86
CA ILE A 92 14.01 -1.00 -23.55
C ILE A 92 14.86 0.26 -23.74
N LYS A 93 14.23 1.43 -23.64
CA LYS A 93 14.88 2.74 -23.88
C LYS A 93 15.55 3.33 -22.63
N SER A 94 15.08 2.97 -21.43
CA SER A 94 15.61 3.53 -20.19
C SER A 94 15.72 2.47 -19.10
N VAL A 95 16.80 2.54 -18.31
CA VAL A 95 17.06 1.59 -17.22
C VAL A 95 17.53 2.33 -15.96
N VAL A 96 17.26 1.75 -14.80
CA VAL A 96 17.76 2.24 -13.52
C VAL A 96 19.00 1.45 -13.11
N PHE A 97 20.11 2.12 -12.86
CA PHE A 97 21.37 1.45 -12.54
C PHE A 97 21.44 0.96 -11.09
N ASP A 98 21.56 -0.36 -10.91
CA ASP A 98 21.81 -0.99 -9.62
C ASP A 98 23.22 -1.58 -9.54
N ARG A 99 24.04 -0.94 -8.72
CA ARG A 99 25.42 -1.36 -8.46
C ARG A 99 25.54 -2.60 -7.55
N GLY A 100 24.47 -3.29 -7.16
CA GLY A 100 24.55 -4.57 -6.43
C GLY A 100 25.23 -4.48 -5.05
N GLY A 101 25.20 -3.31 -4.43
CA GLY A 101 25.89 -3.00 -3.16
C GLY A 101 27.41 -2.81 -3.28
N PHE A 102 27.98 -2.85 -4.48
CA PHE A 102 29.38 -2.53 -4.73
C PHE A 102 29.63 -1.02 -4.68
N LYS A 103 30.88 -0.63 -4.38
CA LYS A 103 31.31 0.77 -4.53
C LYS A 103 31.33 1.12 -6.03
N TYR A 104 31.00 2.35 -6.39
CA TYR A 104 31.06 2.83 -7.78
C TYR A 104 32.52 3.18 -8.14
N HIS A 105 33.29 2.18 -8.57
CA HIS A 105 34.69 2.34 -8.98
C HIS A 105 35.10 1.21 -9.93
N GLY A 106 36.22 1.39 -10.63
CA GLY A 106 36.83 0.37 -11.50
C GLY A 106 35.81 -0.27 -12.44
N ARG A 107 35.66 -1.61 -12.34
CA ARG A 107 34.77 -2.42 -13.19
C ARG A 107 33.30 -1.94 -13.19
N VAL A 108 32.78 -1.50 -12.04
CA VAL A 108 31.37 -1.05 -11.93
C VAL A 108 31.18 0.31 -12.61
N LYS A 109 32.19 1.19 -12.53
CA LYS A 109 32.20 2.48 -13.21
C LYS A 109 32.34 2.30 -14.73
N ALA A 110 33.27 1.44 -15.17
CA ALA A 110 33.49 1.14 -16.59
C ALA A 110 32.23 0.59 -17.27
N LEU A 111 31.52 -0.35 -16.63
CA LEU A 111 30.26 -0.88 -17.17
C LEU A 111 29.17 0.20 -17.27
N ALA A 112 29.02 1.04 -16.24
CA ALA A 112 28.05 2.12 -16.26
C ALA A 112 28.36 3.18 -17.33
N GLU A 113 29.63 3.51 -17.54
CA GLU A 113 30.07 4.45 -18.58
C GLU A 113 29.87 3.86 -19.98
N ALA A 114 30.16 2.58 -20.18
CA ALA A 114 29.87 1.87 -21.42
C ALA A 114 28.37 1.89 -21.76
N ALA A 115 27.51 1.63 -20.77
CA ALA A 115 26.06 1.71 -20.93
C ALA A 115 25.58 3.13 -21.27
N ARG A 116 26.20 4.18 -20.70
CA ARG A 116 25.91 5.58 -21.10
C ARG A 116 26.40 5.90 -22.51
N LYS A 117 27.55 5.39 -22.93
CA LYS A 117 28.06 5.53 -24.30
C LYS A 117 27.11 4.85 -25.30
N ALA A 118 26.54 3.71 -24.93
CA ALA A 118 25.51 3.03 -25.71
C ALA A 118 24.21 3.87 -25.80
N ARG A 119 23.77 4.54 -24.71
CA ARG A 119 22.67 5.54 -24.77
C ARG A 119 22.96 6.62 -25.81
N GLY A 120 24.21 7.12 -25.86
CA GLY A 120 24.65 8.07 -26.89
C GLY A 120 24.40 7.55 -28.30
N ARG A 121 24.85 6.32 -28.60
CA ARG A 121 24.64 5.67 -29.92
C ARG A 121 23.16 5.52 -30.30
N VAL A 122 22.28 5.33 -29.32
CA VAL A 122 20.82 5.25 -29.55
C VAL A 122 20.26 6.61 -29.94
N LEU A 123 20.69 7.67 -29.26
CA LEU A 123 20.31 9.03 -29.61
C LEU A 123 20.85 9.41 -30.99
N ASP A 124 22.07 8.99 -31.35
CA ASP A 124 22.64 9.16 -32.70
C ASP A 124 21.78 8.47 -33.77
N ARG A 125 21.35 7.23 -33.52
CA ARG A 125 20.46 6.50 -34.44
C ARG A 125 19.06 7.10 -34.53
N ALA A 126 18.50 7.52 -33.40
CA ALA A 126 17.19 8.16 -33.37
C ALA A 126 17.18 9.48 -34.15
N LEU A 127 18.28 10.25 -34.06
CA LEU A 127 18.50 11.44 -34.86
C LEU A 127 18.65 11.10 -36.36
N ALA A 128 19.47 10.09 -36.69
CA ALA A 128 19.72 9.69 -38.08
C ALA A 128 18.47 9.16 -38.80
N VAL A 129 17.53 8.56 -38.07
CA VAL A 129 16.26 8.03 -38.59
C VAL A 129 15.11 9.06 -38.44
N GLY A 130 15.40 10.27 -37.94
CA GLY A 130 14.42 11.36 -37.83
C GLY A 130 13.36 11.19 -36.74
N ILE A 131 13.56 10.30 -35.77
CA ILE A 131 12.63 10.08 -34.66
C ILE A 131 12.67 11.25 -33.66
N ILE A 132 13.83 11.89 -33.52
CA ILE A 132 14.04 13.06 -32.67
C ILE A 132 14.87 14.10 -33.44
N ASP A 133 14.66 15.38 -33.14
CA ASP A 133 15.48 16.46 -33.69
C ASP A 133 16.83 16.60 -32.99
N ALA A 134 17.72 17.41 -33.58
CA ALA A 134 19.08 17.61 -33.08
C ALA A 134 19.10 18.26 -31.69
N GLU A 135 18.13 19.13 -31.40
CA GLU A 135 18.02 19.85 -30.14
C GLU A 135 17.61 18.90 -29.00
N THR A 136 16.61 18.06 -29.23
CA THR A 136 16.15 16.99 -28.33
C THR A 136 17.25 15.97 -28.10
N ALA A 137 17.97 15.57 -29.15
CA ALA A 137 19.11 14.66 -29.01
C ALA A 137 20.22 15.26 -28.13
N GLN A 138 20.50 16.56 -28.25
CA GLN A 138 21.49 17.26 -27.45
C GLN A 138 21.04 17.44 -25.99
N ALA A 139 19.77 17.78 -25.76
CA ALA A 139 19.16 17.87 -24.44
C ALA A 139 19.19 16.51 -23.71
N ALA A 140 18.78 15.43 -24.37
CA ALA A 140 18.78 14.07 -23.81
C ALA A 140 20.20 13.54 -23.48
N ARG A 141 21.23 13.99 -24.22
CA ARG A 141 22.63 13.69 -23.89
C ARG A 141 23.06 14.37 -22.60
N ARG A 142 22.68 15.64 -22.42
CA ARG A 142 23.00 16.47 -21.26
C ARG A 142 22.18 16.10 -20.02
N GLU A 143 21.01 15.50 -20.21
CA GLU A 143 20.18 15.03 -19.11
C GLU A 143 20.94 14.03 -18.24
N GLN A 144 21.18 14.43 -16.99
CA GLN A 144 21.83 13.59 -16.01
C GLN A 144 20.91 12.45 -15.63
N VAL A 145 21.41 11.23 -15.74
CA VAL A 145 20.68 10.04 -15.29
C VAL A 145 20.42 10.19 -13.78
N PRO A 146 19.15 10.14 -13.32
CA PRO A 146 18.83 10.22 -11.91
C PRO A 146 19.67 9.22 -11.11
N GLN A 147 20.46 9.71 -10.15
CA GLN A 147 21.34 8.87 -9.33
C GLN A 147 20.59 8.11 -8.23
N SER A 148 19.31 8.42 -8.04
CA SER A 148 18.40 7.78 -7.10
C SER A 148 17.05 7.56 -7.77
N ARG A 149 16.41 6.44 -7.42
CA ARG A 149 15.04 6.18 -7.83
C ARG A 149 14.10 7.09 -7.03
N ARG A 150 13.18 7.74 -7.72
CA ARG A 150 12.00 8.36 -7.10
C ARG A 150 11.00 7.25 -6.79
N PRO A 151 10.42 7.19 -5.58
CA PRO A 151 9.45 6.17 -5.24
C PRO A 151 8.32 6.20 -6.28
N PHE A 152 7.89 5.02 -6.71
CA PHE A 152 6.66 4.91 -7.49
C PHE A 152 5.51 5.34 -6.55
N PRO A 153 4.64 6.29 -6.95
CA PRO A 153 3.48 6.64 -6.15
C PRO A 153 2.65 5.37 -5.95
N SER A 154 2.59 4.86 -4.72
CA SER A 154 1.86 3.64 -4.37
C SER A 154 0.68 4.03 -3.50
N LEU A 155 -0.36 4.59 -4.13
CA LEU A 155 -1.61 4.92 -3.47
C LEU A 155 -2.51 3.68 -3.34
N ALA A 156 -3.27 3.62 -2.26
CA ALA A 156 -4.25 2.59 -1.94
C ALA A 156 -3.74 1.13 -2.13
N PRO A 157 -2.56 0.75 -1.59
CA PRO A 157 -1.94 -0.54 -1.89
C PRO A 157 -2.81 -1.73 -1.47
N HIS A 158 -3.54 -1.64 -0.35
CA HIS A 158 -4.47 -2.70 0.07
C HIS A 158 -5.64 -2.91 -0.90
N LEU A 159 -6.20 -1.82 -1.42
CA LEU A 159 -7.25 -1.91 -2.42
C LEU A 159 -6.69 -2.49 -3.72
N ALA A 160 -5.50 -2.04 -4.13
CA ALA A 160 -4.83 -2.56 -5.32
C ALA A 160 -4.57 -4.08 -5.22
N ASP A 161 -4.08 -4.57 -4.09
CA ASP A 161 -3.89 -6.00 -3.84
C ASP A 161 -5.21 -6.77 -3.94
N ARG A 162 -6.26 -6.25 -3.29
CA ARG A 162 -7.58 -6.88 -3.27
C ARG A 162 -8.20 -6.96 -4.66
N LEU A 163 -8.09 -5.88 -5.44
CA LEU A 163 -8.60 -5.83 -6.80
C LEU A 163 -7.81 -6.78 -7.71
N ARG A 164 -6.47 -6.79 -7.61
CA ARG A 164 -5.62 -7.71 -8.36
C ARG A 164 -5.91 -9.17 -8.01
N ALA A 165 -6.14 -9.49 -6.74
CA ALA A 165 -6.48 -10.85 -6.31
C ALA A 165 -7.86 -11.31 -6.83
N ARG A 166 -8.82 -10.40 -6.94
CA ARG A 166 -10.17 -10.70 -7.47
C ARG A 166 -10.19 -10.83 -8.99
N THR A 167 -9.37 -10.06 -9.70
CA THR A 167 -9.32 -10.05 -11.17
C THR A 167 -7.85 -10.07 -11.65
N PRO A 168 -7.17 -11.23 -11.55
CA PRO A 168 -5.74 -11.32 -11.84
C PRO A 168 -5.40 -11.01 -13.30
N ASP A 169 -6.24 -11.47 -14.22
CA ASP A 169 -6.02 -11.36 -15.67
C ASP A 169 -6.50 -10.03 -16.27
N ALA A 170 -7.12 -9.15 -15.47
CA ALA A 170 -7.60 -7.87 -15.95
C ALA A 170 -6.40 -6.96 -16.31
N PRO A 171 -6.28 -6.51 -17.56
CA PRO A 171 -5.17 -5.65 -17.99
C PRO A 171 -5.27 -4.26 -17.34
N GLN A 172 -6.50 -3.81 -17.07
CA GLN A 172 -6.79 -2.55 -16.42
C GLN A 172 -7.98 -2.71 -15.48
N ILE A 173 -7.90 -2.08 -14.30
CA ILE A 173 -8.99 -2.01 -13.33
C ILE A 173 -9.25 -0.54 -13.06
N ILE A 174 -10.40 -0.04 -13.51
CA ILE A 174 -10.84 1.33 -13.24
C ILE A 174 -11.49 1.36 -11.87
N THR A 175 -11.16 2.37 -11.06
CA THR A 175 -11.71 2.55 -9.71
C THR A 175 -12.26 3.96 -9.56
N THR A 176 -13.07 4.17 -8.53
CA THR A 176 -13.64 5.46 -8.14
C THR A 176 -12.70 6.28 -7.23
N ILE A 177 -11.47 5.81 -7.00
CA ILE A 177 -10.54 6.44 -6.06
C ILE A 177 -10.05 7.77 -6.60
N ASP A 178 -10.29 8.83 -5.83
CA ASP A 178 -9.69 10.14 -6.07
C ASP A 178 -8.25 10.15 -5.53
N SER A 179 -7.29 10.31 -6.43
CA SER A 179 -5.86 10.26 -6.08
C SER A 179 -5.41 11.35 -5.11
N SER A 180 -6.02 12.55 -5.15
CA SER A 180 -5.66 13.66 -4.28
C SER A 180 -6.19 13.42 -2.87
N LEU A 181 -7.45 13.00 -2.75
CA LEU A 181 -8.08 12.63 -1.50
C LEU A 181 -7.36 11.44 -0.85
N GLN A 182 -7.07 10.40 -1.64
CA GLN A 182 -6.35 9.22 -1.17
C GLN A 182 -4.99 9.59 -0.55
N ALA A 183 -4.19 10.42 -1.23
CA ALA A 183 -2.90 10.86 -0.71
C ALA A 183 -3.02 11.63 0.62
N LYS A 184 -4.00 12.55 0.71
CA LYS A 184 -4.26 13.32 1.94
C LYS A 184 -4.69 12.40 3.11
N LEU A 185 -5.51 11.38 2.84
CA LEU A 185 -5.94 10.44 3.88
C LEU A 185 -4.85 9.46 4.31
N GLU A 186 -3.96 9.04 3.41
CA GLU A 186 -2.79 8.24 3.78
C GLU A 186 -1.86 9.03 4.71
N ASP A 187 -1.67 10.32 4.46
CA ASP A 187 -0.91 11.19 5.35
C ASP A 187 -1.63 11.41 6.68
N LEU A 188 -2.95 11.62 6.68
CA LEU A 188 -3.74 11.72 7.91
C LEU A 188 -3.62 10.43 8.76
N ALA A 189 -3.79 9.28 8.14
CA ALA A 189 -3.65 7.97 8.79
C ALA A 189 -2.26 7.79 9.41
N ARG A 190 -1.20 8.20 8.70
CA ARG A 190 0.17 8.14 9.19
C ARG A 190 0.36 9.00 10.44
N HIS A 191 -0.14 10.24 10.44
CA HIS A 191 -0.04 11.14 11.59
C HIS A 191 -0.86 10.63 12.78
N ALA A 192 -2.11 10.20 12.55
CA ALA A 192 -2.97 9.66 13.61
C ALA A 192 -2.34 8.43 14.30
N ALA A 193 -1.75 7.53 13.52
CA ALA A 193 -1.11 6.34 14.06
C ALA A 193 0.20 6.64 14.81
N MET A 194 0.92 7.70 14.45
CA MET A 194 2.08 8.17 15.22
C MET A 194 1.66 8.62 16.62
N SER A 195 0.57 9.39 16.72
CA SER A 195 0.02 9.86 18.00
C SER A 195 -0.55 8.72 18.86
N ALA A 196 -1.13 7.70 18.24
CA ALA A 196 -1.72 6.55 18.94
C ALA A 196 -0.70 5.52 19.46
N GLY A 197 0.61 5.70 19.20
CA GLY A 197 1.67 4.79 19.62
C GLY A 197 2.09 3.76 18.57
N PRO A 198 3.25 3.09 18.72
CA PRO A 198 3.97 2.38 17.65
C PRO A 198 3.33 1.08 17.14
N GLN A 199 2.33 0.54 17.82
CA GLN A 199 1.64 -0.72 17.46
C GLN A 199 0.19 -0.50 16.98
N SER A 200 -0.29 0.74 17.02
CA SER A 200 -1.67 1.06 16.65
C SER A 200 -1.85 1.01 15.13
N SER A 201 -2.95 0.42 14.66
CA SER A 201 -3.33 0.48 13.25
C SER A 201 -4.52 1.42 13.06
N VAL A 202 -4.82 1.77 11.81
CA VAL A 202 -5.90 2.68 11.45
C VAL A 202 -6.51 2.25 10.12
N GLY A 203 -7.83 2.32 10.03
CA GLY A 203 -8.57 2.16 8.78
C GLY A 203 -9.38 3.44 8.51
N LEU A 204 -9.33 3.94 7.28
CA LEU A 204 -10.17 5.06 6.82
C LEU A 204 -10.83 4.67 5.50
N MET A 205 -12.10 4.98 5.35
CA MET A 205 -12.84 4.83 4.12
C MET A 205 -13.72 6.05 3.91
N VAL A 206 -13.71 6.58 2.70
CA VAL A 206 -14.60 7.68 2.31
C VAL A 206 -15.43 7.21 1.14
N ALA A 207 -16.75 7.30 1.29
CA ALA A 207 -17.71 6.99 0.25
C ALA A 207 -18.61 8.20 -0.02
N ASP A 208 -19.00 8.41 -1.27
CA ASP A 208 -20.05 9.37 -1.61
C ASP A 208 -21.39 8.83 -1.11
N HIS A 209 -22.08 9.62 -0.29
CA HIS A 209 -23.29 9.18 0.40
C HIS A 209 -24.53 9.05 -0.52
N ARG A 210 -24.45 9.54 -1.77
CA ARG A 210 -25.56 9.52 -2.74
C ARG A 210 -25.50 8.28 -3.61
N ASN A 211 -24.30 7.89 -4.06
CA ASN A 211 -24.12 6.77 -4.99
C ASN A 211 -23.36 5.58 -4.38
N GLY A 212 -22.76 5.73 -3.19
CA GLY A 212 -22.01 4.68 -2.50
C GLY A 212 -20.61 4.42 -3.04
N GLU A 213 -20.13 5.23 -3.99
CA GLU A 213 -18.79 5.06 -4.57
C GLU A 213 -17.70 5.32 -3.53
N VAL A 214 -16.71 4.43 -3.45
CA VAL A 214 -15.57 4.59 -2.55
C VAL A 214 -14.55 5.52 -3.20
N LEU A 215 -14.42 6.73 -2.66
CA LEU A 215 -13.51 7.76 -3.17
C LEU A 215 -12.09 7.64 -2.60
N ALA A 216 -11.95 7.01 -1.43
CA ALA A 216 -10.65 6.70 -0.85
C ALA A 216 -10.74 5.53 0.14
N SER A 217 -9.67 4.74 0.22
CA SER A 217 -9.56 3.55 1.06
C SER A 217 -8.14 3.41 1.61
N VAL A 218 -7.98 3.58 2.92
CA VAL A 218 -6.71 3.46 3.63
C VAL A 218 -6.83 2.35 4.67
N GLY A 219 -6.21 1.21 4.40
CA GLY A 219 -6.25 0.04 5.30
C GLY A 219 -5.22 0.05 6.42
N SER A 220 -4.21 0.92 6.36
CA SER A 220 -3.21 1.04 7.41
C SER A 220 -2.49 2.40 7.35
N ALA A 221 -1.77 2.75 8.42
CA ALA A 221 -0.91 3.94 8.49
C ALA A 221 0.30 3.88 7.54
N GLY A 222 0.57 2.71 6.98
CA GLY A 222 1.68 2.46 6.09
C GLY A 222 1.74 0.99 5.74
N TYR A 223 1.85 0.69 4.45
CA TYR A 223 1.78 -0.67 3.90
C TYR A 223 2.99 -1.57 4.24
N ALA A 224 4.04 -1.02 4.85
CA ALA A 224 5.23 -1.79 5.19
C ALA A 224 4.93 -2.77 6.32
N ALA A 225 5.54 -3.97 6.25
CA ALA A 225 5.54 -4.92 7.36
C ALA A 225 6.44 -4.39 8.50
N ASP A 226 5.84 -3.57 9.37
CA ASP A 226 6.41 -3.05 10.59
C ASP A 226 5.71 -3.63 11.84
N ALA A 227 6.00 -3.06 13.01
CA ALA A 227 5.40 -3.49 14.28
C ALA A 227 3.86 -3.33 14.34
N ARG A 228 3.25 -2.58 13.41
CA ARG A 228 1.80 -2.36 13.30
C ARG A 228 1.13 -3.40 12.39
N GLN A 229 1.91 -4.28 11.77
CA GLN A 229 1.43 -5.21 10.75
C GLN A 229 0.73 -4.47 9.60
N GLY A 230 1.39 -3.45 9.05
CA GLY A 230 0.82 -2.56 8.02
C GLY A 230 0.31 -3.22 6.73
N TYR A 231 0.53 -4.53 6.54
CA TYR A 231 -0.07 -5.32 5.46
C TYR A 231 -1.54 -5.71 5.74
N VAL A 232 -2.00 -5.61 6.99
CA VAL A 232 -3.38 -5.90 7.39
C VAL A 232 -4.29 -4.75 6.96
N ASP A 233 -5.28 -5.05 6.13
CA ASP A 233 -6.26 -4.07 5.68
C ASP A 233 -7.37 -3.88 6.72
N MET A 234 -7.24 -2.81 7.51
CA MET A 234 -8.22 -2.44 8.53
C MET A 234 -9.58 -2.03 7.95
N THR A 235 -9.69 -1.74 6.64
CA THR A 235 -11.00 -1.49 6.02
C THR A 235 -11.84 -2.76 5.84
N GLN A 236 -11.22 -3.93 6.01
CA GLN A 236 -11.90 -5.24 5.92
C GLN A 236 -11.90 -5.98 7.26
N ALA A 237 -11.23 -5.45 8.28
CA ALA A 237 -11.12 -6.08 9.58
C ALA A 237 -12.45 -5.98 10.35
N SER A 238 -13.06 -7.12 10.67
CA SER A 238 -14.25 -7.16 11.52
C SER A 238 -13.92 -6.68 12.94
N ARG A 239 -14.70 -5.73 13.44
CA ARG A 239 -14.59 -5.15 14.79
C ARG A 239 -15.98 -4.84 15.30
N SER A 240 -16.13 -4.88 16.62
CA SER A 240 -17.33 -4.37 17.28
C SER A 240 -17.53 -2.90 16.90
N PRO A 241 -18.73 -2.50 16.43
CA PRO A 241 -19.01 -1.10 16.11
C PRO A 241 -19.14 -0.24 17.37
N GLY A 242 -19.35 -0.84 18.55
CA GLY A 242 -19.61 -0.13 19.79
C GLY A 242 -20.74 0.89 19.64
N SER A 243 -20.52 2.10 20.17
CA SER A 243 -21.50 3.18 20.12
C SER A 243 -21.81 3.73 18.73
N THR A 244 -21.03 3.38 17.69
CA THR A 244 -21.32 3.82 16.31
C THR A 244 -22.59 3.18 15.75
N LEU A 245 -23.12 2.12 16.39
CA LEU A 245 -24.42 1.53 16.05
C LEU A 245 -25.61 2.36 16.57
N LYS A 246 -25.44 3.18 17.61
CA LYS A 246 -26.55 3.92 18.26
C LYS A 246 -27.35 4.78 17.29
N PRO A 247 -26.76 5.58 16.38
CA PRO A 247 -27.56 6.35 15.42
C PRO A 247 -28.54 5.48 14.62
N LEU A 248 -28.15 4.26 14.25
CA LEU A 248 -29.03 3.33 13.52
C LEU A 248 -30.16 2.78 14.39
N ILE A 249 -29.89 2.51 15.67
CA ILE A 249 -30.91 2.11 16.64
C ILE A 249 -31.95 3.22 16.82
N TYR A 250 -31.49 4.45 16.99
CA TYR A 250 -32.38 5.61 17.17
C TYR A 250 -33.18 5.90 15.90
N GLY A 251 -32.55 5.85 14.72
CA GLY A 251 -33.23 6.01 13.44
C GLY A 251 -34.34 4.98 13.26
N LEU A 252 -34.05 3.70 13.50
CA LEU A 252 -35.05 2.64 13.41
C LEU A 252 -36.17 2.80 14.44
N ALA A 253 -35.85 3.25 15.67
CA ALA A 253 -36.88 3.56 16.66
C ALA A 253 -37.82 4.67 16.18
N PHE A 254 -37.30 5.69 15.50
CA PHE A 254 -38.09 6.78 14.94
C PHE A 254 -38.96 6.30 13.77
N ASP A 255 -38.41 5.49 12.86
CA ASP A 255 -39.14 4.91 11.73
C ASP A 255 -40.31 4.03 12.19
N LEU A 256 -40.15 3.34 13.32
CA LEU A 256 -41.19 2.51 13.94
C LEU A 256 -42.17 3.29 14.81
N GLY A 257 -42.03 4.62 14.92
CA GLY A 257 -42.88 5.46 15.77
C GLY A 257 -42.70 5.24 17.28
N LEU A 258 -41.60 4.60 17.70
CA LEU A 258 -41.29 4.33 19.11
C LEU A 258 -40.75 5.56 19.85
N GLY A 259 -40.39 6.61 19.12
CA GLY A 259 -39.96 7.88 19.68
C GLY A 259 -39.75 8.96 18.63
N HIS A 260 -39.56 10.18 19.13
CA HIS A 260 -39.16 11.37 18.37
C HIS A 260 -37.91 11.96 19.05
N PRO A 261 -37.05 12.75 18.37
CA PRO A 261 -35.91 13.44 18.98
C PRO A 261 -36.20 14.14 20.32
N ASP A 262 -37.42 14.63 20.52
CA ASP A 262 -37.89 15.31 21.73
C ASP A 262 -38.60 14.42 22.77
N THR A 263 -38.83 13.13 22.46
CA THR A 263 -39.38 12.17 23.43
C THR A 263 -38.45 12.06 24.63
N LEU A 264 -39.03 12.10 25.83
CA LEU A 264 -38.28 11.90 27.07
C LEU A 264 -38.10 10.40 27.34
N ILE A 265 -36.87 10.03 27.69
CA ILE A 265 -36.49 8.69 28.11
C ILE A 265 -35.74 8.77 29.44
N GLN A 266 -35.90 7.74 30.28
CA GLN A 266 -35.30 7.69 31.60
C GLN A 266 -33.90 7.05 31.53
N ASP A 267 -32.85 7.82 31.79
CA ASP A 267 -31.49 7.35 32.03
C ASP A 267 -31.27 7.12 33.53
N ARG A 268 -31.71 5.95 34.01
CA ARG A 268 -31.65 5.51 35.42
C ARG A 268 -31.25 4.04 35.49
N PRO A 269 -30.74 3.53 36.63
CA PRO A 269 -30.48 2.10 36.79
C PRO A 269 -31.67 1.27 36.32
N THR A 270 -31.44 0.40 35.34
CA THR A 270 -32.49 -0.42 34.73
C THR A 270 -31.93 -1.82 34.50
N ALA A 271 -32.65 -2.84 34.94
CA ALA A 271 -32.31 -4.24 34.71
C ALA A 271 -33.22 -4.82 33.61
N PHE A 272 -32.64 -5.62 32.73
CA PHE A 272 -33.31 -6.37 31.68
C PHE A 272 -33.06 -7.87 31.91
N GLY A 273 -33.86 -8.48 32.79
CA GLY A 273 -33.55 -9.79 33.34
C GLY A 273 -32.22 -9.76 34.11
N ALA A 274 -31.27 -10.62 33.77
CA ALA A 274 -29.94 -10.65 34.37
C ALA A 274 -28.98 -9.56 33.84
N TYR A 275 -29.36 -8.83 32.79
CA TYR A 275 -28.49 -7.83 32.17
C TYR A 275 -28.72 -6.44 32.76
N VAL A 276 -27.68 -5.84 33.34
CA VAL A 276 -27.72 -4.51 33.95
C VAL A 276 -26.69 -3.60 33.27
N PRO A 277 -27.07 -2.87 32.20
CA PRO A 277 -26.16 -1.96 31.53
C PRO A 277 -25.83 -0.73 32.39
N GLN A 278 -24.64 -0.19 32.19
CA GLN A 278 -24.20 1.07 32.80
C GLN A 278 -23.70 2.03 31.74
N ASN A 279 -23.78 3.34 32.01
CA ASN A 279 -23.16 4.35 31.17
C ASN A 279 -21.63 4.30 31.31
N PHE A 280 -20.90 4.77 30.28
CA PHE A 280 -19.43 4.67 30.26
C PHE A 280 -18.76 5.42 31.43
N ASP A 281 -19.43 6.46 31.94
CA ASP A 281 -18.99 7.29 33.05
C ASP A 281 -19.55 6.84 34.40
N GLY A 282 -20.41 5.83 34.44
CA GLY A 282 -21.10 5.36 35.65
C GLY A 282 -22.20 6.29 36.18
N HIS A 283 -22.49 7.42 35.52
CA HIS A 283 -23.46 8.41 36.00
C HIS A 283 -24.81 8.27 35.29
N PHE A 284 -25.87 8.64 36.01
CA PHE A 284 -27.26 8.63 35.52
C PHE A 284 -27.79 10.06 35.40
N ARG A 285 -28.48 10.36 34.31
CA ARG A 285 -28.99 11.72 34.00
C ARG A 285 -30.48 11.90 34.25
N GLY A 286 -31.19 10.84 34.62
CA GLY A 286 -32.64 10.88 34.82
C GLY A 286 -33.39 11.12 33.49
N PRO A 287 -34.42 11.97 33.45
CA PRO A 287 -35.17 12.23 32.22
C PRO A 287 -34.34 13.03 31.22
N VAL A 288 -34.11 12.46 30.04
CA VAL A 288 -33.39 13.11 28.94
C VAL A 288 -34.16 12.98 27.63
N ARG A 289 -34.00 13.95 26.72
CA ARG A 289 -34.55 13.84 25.37
C ARG A 289 -33.74 12.83 24.56
N LEU A 290 -34.39 12.08 23.65
CA LEU A 290 -33.70 11.10 22.80
C LEU A 290 -32.53 11.71 22.01
N ARG A 291 -32.68 12.92 21.46
CA ARG A 291 -31.56 13.62 20.81
C ARG A 291 -30.36 13.86 21.74
N GLY A 292 -30.63 14.24 22.99
CA GLY A 292 -29.60 14.49 23.99
C GLY A 292 -28.93 13.20 24.44
N ALA A 293 -29.69 12.11 24.58
CA ALA A 293 -29.16 10.79 24.89
C ALA A 293 -28.23 10.27 23.79
N LEU A 294 -28.57 10.48 22.51
CA LEU A 294 -27.72 10.11 21.38
C LEU A 294 -26.45 10.98 21.31
N GLN A 295 -26.59 12.30 21.47
CA GLN A 295 -25.45 13.24 21.49
C GLN A 295 -24.43 12.92 22.58
N GLN A 296 -24.91 12.48 23.75
CA GLN A 296 -24.05 12.05 24.86
C GLN A 296 -23.68 10.56 24.79
N SER A 297 -24.14 9.84 23.76
CA SER A 297 -23.92 8.42 23.57
C SER A 297 -24.25 7.57 24.82
N LEU A 298 -25.40 7.81 25.45
CA LEU A 298 -25.80 7.08 26.64
C LEU A 298 -26.14 5.61 26.31
N ASN A 299 -25.73 4.70 27.20
CA ASN A 299 -25.91 3.25 26.98
C ASN A 299 -27.34 2.83 27.32
N ILE A 300 -27.88 3.31 28.44
CA ILE A 300 -29.17 2.83 28.95
C ILE A 300 -30.34 3.21 28.03
N PRO A 301 -30.46 4.47 27.53
CA PRO A 301 -31.43 4.80 26.50
C PRO A 301 -31.32 3.95 25.23
N ALA A 302 -30.10 3.68 24.75
CA ALA A 302 -29.90 2.86 23.55
C ALA A 302 -30.36 1.41 23.76
N VAL A 303 -30.10 0.84 24.94
CA VAL A 303 -30.59 -0.50 25.31
C VAL A 303 -32.12 -0.51 25.40
N LYS A 304 -32.74 0.51 26.01
CA LYS A 304 -34.21 0.64 26.10
C LYS A 304 -34.88 0.70 24.73
N LEU A 305 -34.31 1.46 23.80
CA LEU A 305 -34.82 1.50 22.42
C LEU A 305 -34.63 0.15 21.72
N THR A 306 -33.50 -0.52 21.93
CA THR A 306 -33.25 -1.85 21.35
C THR A 306 -34.23 -2.90 21.87
N ASP A 307 -34.57 -2.84 23.16
CA ASP A 307 -35.59 -3.67 23.78
C ASP A 307 -36.98 -3.43 23.16
N ALA A 308 -37.36 -2.15 23.00
CA ALA A 308 -38.62 -1.76 22.37
C ALA A 308 -38.69 -2.15 20.87
N ILE A 309 -37.58 -2.04 20.14
CA ILE A 309 -37.49 -2.48 18.73
C ILE A 309 -37.56 -4.01 18.63
N GLY A 310 -36.90 -4.72 19.55
CA GLY A 310 -36.63 -6.14 19.47
C GLY A 310 -35.31 -6.44 18.74
N PRO A 311 -34.33 -7.12 19.38
CA PRO A 311 -33.02 -7.41 18.79
C PRO A 311 -33.06 -8.12 17.43
N ALA A 312 -34.01 -9.06 17.23
CA ALA A 312 -34.17 -9.76 15.96
C ALA A 312 -34.60 -8.82 14.81
N ARG A 313 -35.45 -7.82 15.09
CA ARG A 313 -35.85 -6.82 14.09
C ARG A 313 -34.71 -5.90 13.72
N LEU A 314 -33.86 -5.54 14.70
CA LEU A 314 -32.64 -4.77 14.45
C LEU A 314 -31.67 -5.55 13.53
N ILE A 315 -31.39 -6.82 13.83
CA ILE A 315 -30.57 -7.68 12.97
C ILE A 315 -31.16 -7.81 11.56
N GLY A 316 -32.48 -8.00 11.46
CA GLY A 316 -33.17 -8.06 10.16
C GLY A 316 -33.07 -6.74 9.38
N ALA A 317 -33.15 -5.59 10.05
CA ALA A 317 -32.96 -4.28 9.43
C ALA A 317 -31.52 -4.09 8.91
N MET A 318 -30.52 -4.51 9.68
CA MET A 318 -29.12 -4.52 9.24
C MET A 318 -28.92 -5.41 7.99
N GLY A 319 -29.55 -6.60 7.97
CA GLY A 319 -29.52 -7.50 6.82
C GLY A 319 -30.13 -6.87 5.56
N ARG A 320 -31.28 -6.19 5.68
CA ARG A 320 -31.90 -5.45 4.57
C ARG A 320 -31.05 -4.29 4.06
N ALA A 321 -30.23 -3.69 4.93
CA ALA A 321 -29.27 -2.66 4.57
C ALA A 321 -27.95 -3.22 3.97
N GLY A 322 -27.86 -4.54 3.74
CA GLY A 322 -26.68 -5.18 3.16
C GLY A 322 -25.55 -5.47 4.16
N VAL A 323 -25.81 -5.32 5.46
CA VAL A 323 -24.84 -5.65 6.52
C VAL A 323 -24.99 -7.13 6.90
N THR A 324 -23.86 -7.83 7.06
CA THR A 324 -23.82 -9.20 7.59
C THR A 324 -23.32 -9.20 9.04
N PRO A 325 -24.20 -8.96 10.04
CA PRO A 325 -23.80 -8.96 11.44
C PRO A 325 -23.31 -10.35 11.87
N ARG A 326 -22.27 -10.39 12.70
CA ARG A 326 -21.80 -11.63 13.33
C ARG A 326 -22.17 -11.56 14.80
N LEU A 327 -22.62 -12.68 15.37
CA LEU A 327 -22.94 -12.76 16.79
C LEU A 327 -21.85 -13.55 17.51
N PRO A 328 -21.60 -13.29 18.81
CA PRO A 328 -20.72 -14.12 19.61
C PRO A 328 -21.32 -15.53 19.78
N GLY A 329 -20.73 -16.52 19.10
CA GLY A 329 -21.22 -17.91 19.11
C GLY A 329 -22.57 -18.07 18.41
N ASP A 330 -23.31 -19.12 18.79
CA ASP A 330 -24.64 -19.45 18.22
C ASP A 330 -25.81 -18.83 19.01
N ALA A 331 -25.52 -17.86 19.88
CA ALA A 331 -26.52 -17.26 20.76
C ALA A 331 -27.55 -16.42 19.97
N PRO A 332 -28.84 -16.42 20.37
CA PRO A 332 -29.83 -15.56 19.76
C PRO A 332 -29.48 -14.08 19.97
N PRO A 333 -29.95 -13.18 19.08
CA PRO A 333 -29.73 -11.73 19.21
C PRO A 333 -30.21 -11.21 20.57
N GLY A 334 -29.29 -10.62 21.34
CA GLY A 334 -29.58 -10.06 22.66
C GLY A 334 -29.45 -8.52 22.71
N LEU A 335 -29.81 -7.93 23.85
CA LEU A 335 -29.73 -6.48 24.07
C LEU A 335 -28.29 -5.93 24.03
N ALA A 336 -27.28 -6.78 24.24
CA ALA A 336 -25.87 -6.41 24.14
C ALA A 336 -25.48 -5.89 22.74
N ILE A 337 -26.25 -6.23 21.70
CA ILE A 337 -26.08 -5.68 20.35
C ILE A 337 -26.12 -4.15 20.38
N ALA A 338 -26.95 -3.55 21.25
CA ALA A 338 -27.07 -2.09 21.39
C ALA A 338 -25.75 -1.37 21.70
N LEU A 339 -24.81 -2.09 22.32
CA LEU A 339 -23.50 -1.60 22.73
C LEU A 339 -22.37 -2.19 21.87
N GLY A 340 -22.72 -2.81 20.74
CA GLY A 340 -21.75 -3.40 19.82
C GLY A 340 -21.40 -4.85 20.11
N GLY A 341 -22.29 -5.63 20.74
CA GLY A 341 -22.15 -7.10 20.81
C GLY A 341 -22.31 -7.81 19.46
N LEU A 342 -21.53 -7.38 18.46
CA LEU A 342 -21.48 -7.81 17.05
C LEU A 342 -20.03 -7.96 16.57
#